data_AF-A0AA96F011-F1
#
_entry.id   AF-A0AA96F011-F1
#
_cell.length_a   1.000
_cell.length_b   1.000
_cell.length_c   1.000
_cell.angle_alpha   90.00
_cell.angle_beta   90.00
_cell.angle_gamma   90.00
#
_symmetry.space_group_name_H-M   'P 1'
#
loop_
_entity.id
_entity.type
_entity.pdbx_description
1 polymer ?
#
loop_
_entity_poly.entity_id
_entity_poly.type
_entity_poly.pdbx_seq_one_letter_code
_entity_poly.pdbx_strand_id
1 'polypeptide(L)'
;MSDFVRHIYKLAVTLKTMSLKINLEDRKDILRTALILESMTSIFLAELLGIKNHKESKSFGNTSGNLSFSQKISLLIDIGALSETEKAKFLTFMEIRNQFMHNLSADTYELCFGFIKGKEAYILKTYPQDKSLKKEEQLKKATFDLSNDIIAITSNIFNKITEKFENESKVKLLEKTQEISIKTIQKIEDFFNNYIEEKIQKEQNISPKELNGLGTMVRKIYFGVLEKELKTE
;
A
#
# COMPACT_ATOMS: atom_id res chain seq x y z
N MET A 1 14.32 1.15 -61.73
CA MET A 1 14.11 1.34 -60.28
C MET A 1 14.79 0.16 -59.59
N SER A 2 15.90 0.38 -58.88
CA SER A 2 16.78 -0.71 -58.40
C SER A 2 16.08 -1.60 -57.37
N ASP A 3 16.47 -2.88 -57.29
CA ASP A 3 15.89 -3.85 -56.35
C ASP A 3 15.97 -3.38 -54.89
N PHE A 4 16.96 -2.54 -54.56
CA PHE A 4 17.09 -1.88 -53.27
C PHE A 4 15.90 -0.97 -52.93
N VAL A 5 15.44 -0.15 -53.88
CA VAL A 5 14.28 0.75 -53.68
C VAL A 5 12.99 -0.06 -53.50
N ARG A 6 12.85 -1.17 -54.23
CA ARG A 6 11.69 -2.08 -54.11
C ARG A 6 11.71 -2.81 -52.76
N HIS A 7 12.88 -3.17 -52.24
CA HIS A 7 13.04 -3.80 -50.92
C HIS A 7 12.73 -2.83 -49.77
N ILE A 8 13.24 -1.59 -49.83
CA ILE A 8 12.92 -0.55 -48.84
C ILE A 8 11.43 -0.21 -48.86
N TYR A 9 10.82 -0.12 -50.04
CA TYR A 9 9.38 0.12 -50.14
C TYR A 9 8.56 -1.02 -49.52
N LYS A 10 8.94 -2.28 -49.76
CA LYS A 10 8.33 -3.44 -49.08
C LYS A 10 8.48 -3.36 -47.56
N LEU A 11 9.69 -3.08 -47.04
CA LEU A 11 9.93 -2.91 -45.61
C LEU A 11 9.09 -1.77 -45.01
N ALA A 12 9.02 -0.62 -45.68
CA ALA A 12 8.22 0.51 -45.23
C ALA A 12 6.71 0.19 -45.22
N VAL A 13 6.22 -0.53 -46.24
CA VAL A 13 4.84 -1.02 -46.27
C VAL A 13 4.61 -2.04 -45.16
N THR A 14 5.50 -3.01 -44.96
CA THR A 14 5.41 -4.00 -43.87
C THR A 14 5.40 -3.33 -42.50
N LEU A 15 6.29 -2.36 -42.24
CA LEU A 15 6.34 -1.59 -40.99
C LEU A 15 5.06 -0.77 -40.78
N LYS A 16 4.56 -0.12 -41.84
CA LYS A 16 3.29 0.63 -41.79
C LYS A 16 2.08 -0.29 -41.55
N THR A 17 2.13 -1.51 -42.08
CA THR A 17 1.06 -2.51 -41.87
C THR A 17 1.14 -3.12 -40.46
N MET A 18 2.35 -3.31 -39.92
CA MET A 18 2.59 -3.72 -38.53
C MET A 18 2.16 -2.65 -37.52
N SER A 19 2.40 -1.37 -37.79
CA SER A 19 1.97 -0.28 -36.90
C SER A 19 0.45 -0.06 -36.87
N LEU A 20 -0.30 -0.68 -37.79
CA LEU A 20 -1.76 -0.50 -37.95
C LEU A 20 -2.61 -1.64 -37.35
N LYS A 21 -2.01 -2.67 -36.74
CA LYS A 21 -2.74 -3.82 -36.16
C LYS A 21 -2.36 -4.11 -34.70
N ILE A 22 -2.23 -3.08 -33.87
CA ILE A 22 -2.13 -3.30 -32.42
C ILE A 22 -3.56 -3.37 -31.86
N ASN A 23 -3.92 -4.51 -31.28
CA ASN A 23 -5.19 -4.66 -30.57
C ASN A 23 -5.14 -3.89 -29.25
N LEU A 24 -5.66 -2.67 -29.25
CA LEU A 24 -5.68 -1.79 -28.08
C LEU A 24 -6.77 -2.18 -27.08
N GLU A 25 -7.85 -2.80 -27.53
CA GLU A 25 -8.99 -3.14 -26.66
C GLU A 25 -8.57 -4.17 -25.60
N ASP A 26 -7.92 -5.26 -26.01
CA ASP A 26 -7.50 -6.28 -25.04
C ASP A 26 -6.32 -5.81 -24.16
N ARG A 27 -5.49 -4.90 -24.67
CA ARG A 27 -4.38 -4.31 -23.91
C ARG A 27 -4.84 -3.33 -22.84
N LYS A 28 -5.94 -2.62 -23.08
CA LYS A 28 -6.45 -1.56 -22.19
C LYS A 28 -6.76 -2.07 -20.79
N ASP A 29 -7.42 -3.22 -20.67
CA ASP A 29 -7.82 -3.76 -19.36
C ASP A 29 -6.61 -4.25 -18.55
N ILE A 30 -5.65 -4.86 -19.22
CA ILE A 30 -4.37 -5.27 -18.63
C ILE A 30 -3.56 -4.05 -18.17
N LEU A 31 -3.48 -3.01 -19.01
CA LEU A 31 -2.82 -1.77 -18.66
C LEU A 31 -3.49 -1.09 -17.46
N ARG A 32 -4.82 -0.99 -17.47
CA ARG A 32 -5.59 -0.41 -16.36
C ARG A 32 -5.30 -1.12 -15.05
N THR A 33 -5.36 -2.45 -15.06
CA THR A 33 -5.08 -3.27 -13.88
C THR A 33 -3.65 -3.05 -13.39
N ALA A 34 -2.67 -3.06 -14.29
CA ALA A 34 -1.26 -2.83 -13.94
C ALA A 34 -1.04 -1.44 -13.30
N LEU A 35 -1.68 -0.39 -13.81
CA LEU A 35 -1.59 0.97 -13.24
C LEU A 35 -2.22 1.06 -11.84
N ILE A 36 -3.37 0.42 -11.64
CA ILE A 36 -4.03 0.35 -10.32
C ILE A 36 -3.10 -0.34 -9.32
N LEU A 37 -2.61 -1.54 -9.66
CA LEU A 37 -1.70 -2.30 -8.80
C LEU A 37 -0.41 -1.53 -8.52
N GLU A 38 0.16 -0.88 -9.53
CA GLU A 38 1.37 -0.09 -9.38
C GLU A 38 1.16 1.09 -8.42
N SER A 39 0.04 1.80 -8.55
CA SER A 39 -0.32 2.90 -7.64
C SER A 39 -0.50 2.40 -6.21
N MET A 40 -1.29 1.34 -6.01
CA MET A 40 -1.55 0.79 -4.68
C MET A 40 -0.27 0.27 -4.02
N THR A 41 0.57 -0.43 -4.79
CA THR A 41 1.84 -0.98 -4.29
C THR A 41 2.84 0.13 -3.97
N SER A 42 2.89 1.20 -4.76
CA SER A 42 3.72 2.38 -4.46
C SER A 42 3.35 3.02 -3.12
N ILE A 43 2.04 3.19 -2.85
CA ILE A 43 1.55 3.76 -1.59
C ILE A 43 1.90 2.82 -0.44
N PHE A 44 1.58 1.53 -0.58
CA PHE A 44 1.85 0.50 0.42
C PHE A 44 3.34 0.44 0.80
N LEU A 45 4.25 0.36 -0.18
CA LEU A 45 5.68 0.24 0.08
C LEU A 45 6.24 1.54 0.69
N ALA A 46 5.72 2.70 0.28
CA ALA A 46 6.10 3.98 0.86
C ALA A 46 5.71 4.08 2.34
N GLU A 47 4.49 3.70 2.68
CA GLU A 47 4.01 3.67 4.07
C GLU A 47 4.81 2.69 4.92
N LEU A 48 5.06 1.47 4.40
CA LEU A 48 5.86 0.47 5.07
C LEU A 48 7.28 0.97 5.40
N LEU A 49 7.85 1.83 4.55
CA LEU A 49 9.18 2.42 4.72
C LEU A 49 9.17 3.79 5.43
N GLY A 50 8.01 4.26 5.91
CA GLY A 50 7.90 5.54 6.61
C GLY A 50 8.07 6.78 5.71
N ILE A 51 7.85 6.65 4.40
CA ILE A 51 7.95 7.74 3.43
C ILE A 51 6.66 8.56 3.45
N LYS A 52 6.73 9.77 4.02
CA LYS A 52 5.56 10.66 4.21
C LYS A 52 4.86 11.07 2.91
N ASN A 53 5.62 11.30 1.83
CA ASN A 53 5.07 11.69 0.53
C ASN A 53 5.60 10.76 -0.57
N HIS A 54 4.83 9.72 -0.90
CA HIS A 54 5.23 8.76 -1.92
C HIS A 54 5.36 9.38 -3.32
N LYS A 55 4.62 10.46 -3.64
CA LYS A 55 4.62 11.07 -4.97
C LYS A 55 5.95 11.74 -5.32
N GLU A 56 6.62 12.28 -4.31
CA GLU A 56 7.95 12.91 -4.43
C GLU A 56 9.09 11.89 -4.21
N SER A 57 8.77 10.66 -3.84
CA SER A 57 9.76 9.60 -3.67
C SER A 57 10.45 9.28 -4.98
N LYS A 58 11.79 9.22 -4.96
CA LYS A 58 12.58 8.74 -6.09
C LYS A 58 12.20 7.31 -6.49
N SER A 59 11.87 6.45 -5.52
CA SER A 59 11.60 5.02 -5.76
C SER A 59 10.14 4.72 -6.05
N PHE A 60 9.19 5.45 -5.46
CA PHE A 60 7.76 5.13 -5.52
C PHE A 60 6.89 6.19 -6.22
N GLY A 61 7.46 7.36 -6.52
CA GLY A 61 6.78 8.44 -7.23
C GLY A 61 6.75 8.23 -8.75
N ASN A 62 6.45 9.29 -9.49
CA ASN A 62 6.31 9.26 -10.96
C ASN A 62 7.50 9.90 -11.67
N THR A 63 8.71 9.64 -11.19
CA THR A 63 9.95 10.16 -11.79
C THR A 63 10.65 9.08 -12.63
N SER A 64 11.54 9.47 -13.53
CA SER A 64 12.24 8.55 -14.44
C SER A 64 13.15 7.52 -13.75
N GLY A 65 13.43 7.67 -12.46
CA GLY A 65 14.20 6.74 -11.64
C GLY A 65 13.37 5.87 -10.71
N ASN A 66 12.05 5.85 -10.86
CA ASN A 66 11.17 5.04 -10.02
C ASN A 66 11.30 3.55 -10.29
N LEU A 67 10.92 2.74 -9.30
CA LEU A 67 10.82 1.31 -9.47
C LEU A 67 9.71 1.00 -10.48
N SER A 68 9.99 0.08 -11.39
CA SER A 68 8.99 -0.45 -12.31
C SER A 68 7.92 -1.26 -11.58
N PHE A 69 6.75 -1.40 -12.20
CA PHE A 69 5.69 -2.32 -11.76
C PHE A 69 6.23 -3.68 -11.28
N SER A 70 7.04 -4.35 -12.12
CA SER A 70 7.60 -5.66 -11.79
C SER A 70 8.46 -5.65 -10.54
N GLN A 71 9.31 -4.63 -10.38
CA GLN A 71 10.16 -4.48 -9.19
C GLN A 71 9.32 -4.26 -7.93
N LYS A 72 8.25 -3.46 -8.01
CA LYS A 72 7.33 -3.23 -6.88
C LYS A 72 6.61 -4.51 -6.46
N ILE A 73 6.14 -5.32 -7.41
CA ILE A 73 5.52 -6.61 -7.10
C ILE A 73 6.54 -7.61 -6.53
N SER A 74 7.76 -7.65 -7.06
CA SER A 74 8.86 -8.44 -6.46
C SER A 74 9.09 -8.08 -5.01
N LEU A 75 9.11 -6.78 -4.67
CA LEU A 75 9.23 -6.34 -3.27
C LEU A 75 8.08 -6.86 -2.40
N LEU A 76 6.83 -6.87 -2.88
CA LEU A 76 5.71 -7.47 -2.12
C LEU A 76 5.91 -8.96 -1.85
N ILE A 77 6.47 -9.69 -2.81
CA ILE A 77 6.79 -11.11 -2.67
C ILE A 77 7.92 -11.29 -1.65
N ASP A 78 8.99 -10.51 -1.78
CA ASP A 78 10.21 -10.66 -0.96
C ASP A 78 9.97 -10.33 0.52
N ILE A 79 9.09 -9.38 0.82
CA ILE A 79 8.70 -9.08 2.22
C ILE A 79 7.70 -10.09 2.80
N GLY A 80 7.29 -11.10 2.04
CA GLY A 80 6.33 -12.10 2.47
C GLY A 80 4.90 -11.58 2.64
N ALA A 81 4.51 -10.51 1.92
CA ALA A 81 3.15 -9.98 1.99
C ALA A 81 2.11 -10.86 1.28
N LEU A 82 2.57 -11.84 0.50
CA LEU A 82 1.76 -12.74 -0.32
C LEU A 82 2.01 -14.20 0.09
N SER A 83 0.93 -14.96 0.21
CA SER A 83 1.00 -16.43 0.28
C SER A 83 1.47 -17.02 -1.06
N GLU A 84 1.89 -18.29 -1.06
CA GLU A 84 2.38 -18.96 -2.28
C GLU A 84 1.34 -18.98 -3.42
N THR A 85 0.05 -19.12 -3.09
CA THR A 85 -1.02 -19.10 -4.09
C THR A 85 -1.25 -17.70 -4.66
N GLU A 86 -1.19 -16.66 -3.82
CA GLU A 86 -1.28 -15.26 -4.26
C GLU A 86 -0.08 -14.88 -5.12
N LYS A 87 1.13 -15.24 -4.69
CA LYS A 87 2.37 -15.06 -5.47
C LYS A 87 2.25 -15.64 -6.88
N ALA A 88 1.72 -16.85 -7.02
CA ALA A 88 1.52 -17.48 -8.33
C ALA A 88 0.56 -16.66 -9.24
N LYS A 89 -0.48 -16.04 -8.67
CA LYS A 89 -1.39 -15.13 -9.39
C LYS A 89 -0.66 -13.87 -9.87
N PHE A 90 0.08 -13.19 -8.98
CA PHE A 90 0.84 -11.99 -9.33
C PHE A 90 1.90 -12.26 -10.41
N LEU A 91 2.67 -13.33 -10.28
CA LEU A 91 3.66 -13.71 -11.30
C LEU A 91 3.01 -13.99 -12.66
N THR A 92 1.88 -14.69 -12.66
CA THR A 92 1.12 -14.96 -13.88
C THR A 92 0.62 -13.66 -14.53
N PHE A 93 0.08 -12.73 -13.74
CA PHE A 93 -0.35 -11.44 -14.26
C PHE A 93 0.82 -10.60 -14.80
N MET A 94 1.98 -10.61 -14.13
CA MET A 94 3.19 -9.92 -14.60
C MET A 94 3.64 -10.43 -15.97
N GLU A 95 3.60 -11.75 -16.19
CA GLU A 95 3.94 -12.36 -17.48
C GLU A 95 2.94 -11.97 -18.57
N ILE A 96 1.63 -12.04 -18.29
CA ILE A 96 0.56 -11.61 -19.21
C ILE A 96 0.75 -10.14 -19.60
N ARG A 97 0.94 -9.26 -18.59
CA ARG A 97 1.19 -7.83 -18.81
C ARG A 97 2.41 -7.60 -19.65
N ASN A 98 3.51 -8.32 -19.41
CA ASN A 98 4.73 -8.12 -20.18
C ASN A 98 4.53 -8.47 -21.66
N GLN A 99 3.81 -9.55 -21.97
CA GLN A 99 3.47 -9.88 -23.36
C GLN A 99 2.57 -8.82 -23.99
N PHE A 100 1.45 -8.49 -23.34
CA PHE A 100 0.52 -7.49 -23.88
C PHE A 100 1.11 -6.08 -23.98
N MET A 101 2.12 -5.71 -23.21
CA MET A 101 2.70 -4.36 -23.29
C MET A 101 3.87 -4.27 -24.26
N HIS A 102 4.71 -5.32 -24.35
CA HIS A 102 6.00 -5.24 -25.06
C HIS A 102 6.07 -6.12 -26.30
N ASN A 103 5.22 -7.13 -26.43
CA ASN A 103 5.23 -8.05 -27.58
C ASN A 103 4.12 -7.66 -28.57
N LEU A 104 4.48 -7.10 -29.71
CA LEU A 104 3.51 -6.72 -30.76
C LEU A 104 2.76 -7.94 -31.35
N SER A 105 3.32 -9.14 -31.25
CA SER A 105 2.69 -10.38 -31.71
C SER A 105 1.68 -10.97 -30.71
N ALA A 106 1.60 -10.42 -29.50
CA ALA A 106 0.55 -10.75 -28.54
C ALA A 106 -0.65 -9.79 -28.74
N ASP A 107 -1.41 -10.02 -29.81
CA ASP A 107 -2.59 -9.22 -30.18
C ASP A 107 -3.92 -9.89 -29.82
N THR A 108 -3.89 -11.13 -29.32
CA THR A 108 -5.02 -11.86 -28.73
C THR A 108 -4.59 -12.55 -27.42
N TYR A 109 -5.55 -12.97 -26.60
CA TYR A 109 -5.27 -13.75 -25.40
C TYR A 109 -4.66 -15.12 -25.76
N GLU A 110 -5.17 -15.83 -26.77
CA GLU A 110 -4.60 -17.09 -27.23
C GLU A 110 -3.12 -16.95 -27.64
N LEU A 111 -2.78 -15.89 -28.38
CA LEU A 111 -1.39 -15.63 -28.77
C LEU A 111 -0.54 -15.21 -27.57
N CYS A 112 -1.05 -14.34 -26.70
CA CYS A 112 -0.41 -13.97 -25.43
C CYS A 112 -0.04 -15.21 -24.61
N PHE A 113 -1.01 -16.10 -24.37
CA PHE A 113 -0.81 -17.35 -23.63
C PHE A 113 0.11 -18.35 -24.35
N GLY A 114 0.16 -18.29 -25.69
CA GLY A 114 1.14 -19.03 -26.49
C GLY A 114 2.60 -18.65 -26.19
N PHE A 115 2.86 -17.42 -25.74
CA PHE A 115 4.20 -16.96 -25.36
C PHE A 115 4.57 -17.25 -23.88
N ILE A 116 3.61 -17.64 -23.03
CA ILE A 116 3.82 -17.88 -21.60
C ILE A 116 3.54 -19.33 -21.22
N LYS A 117 4.59 -20.15 -21.34
CA LYS A 117 4.52 -21.61 -21.21
C LYS A 117 3.86 -22.07 -19.90
N GLY A 118 2.82 -22.89 -20.02
CA GLY A 118 2.12 -23.51 -18.88
C GLY A 118 1.10 -22.60 -18.18
N LYS A 119 1.05 -21.30 -18.48
CA LYS A 119 0.13 -20.36 -17.84
C LYS A 119 -1.31 -20.50 -18.29
N GLU A 120 -1.54 -20.97 -19.51
CA GLU A 120 -2.88 -21.26 -20.01
C GLU A 120 -3.61 -22.30 -19.15
N ALA A 121 -2.95 -23.45 -18.91
CA ALA A 121 -3.50 -24.50 -18.08
C ALA A 121 -3.68 -24.04 -16.62
N TYR A 122 -2.73 -23.25 -16.11
CA TYR A 122 -2.84 -22.67 -14.78
C TYR A 122 -4.05 -21.74 -14.65
N ILE A 123 -4.24 -20.80 -15.57
CA ILE A 123 -5.28 -19.79 -15.44
C ILE A 123 -6.67 -20.39 -15.59
N LEU A 124 -6.87 -21.32 -16.54
CA LEU A 124 -8.16 -21.99 -16.73
C LEU A 124 -8.48 -23.00 -15.62
N LYS A 125 -7.46 -23.54 -14.95
CA LYS A 125 -7.66 -24.34 -13.73
C LYS A 125 -8.02 -23.48 -12.52
N THR A 126 -7.39 -22.31 -12.41
CA THR A 126 -7.56 -21.40 -11.26
C THR A 126 -8.89 -20.64 -11.35
N TYR A 127 -9.28 -20.25 -12.56
CA TYR A 127 -10.53 -19.53 -12.86
C TYR A 127 -11.31 -20.30 -13.94
N PRO A 128 -12.02 -21.38 -13.57
CA PRO A 128 -12.77 -22.19 -14.53
C PRO A 128 -13.83 -21.38 -15.28
N GLN A 129 -13.90 -21.56 -16.60
CA GLN A 129 -14.84 -20.86 -17.48
C GLN A 129 -15.81 -21.84 -18.14
N ASP A 130 -16.90 -21.31 -18.69
CA ASP A 130 -17.85 -22.09 -19.48
C ASP A 130 -17.14 -22.67 -20.72
N LYS A 131 -17.16 -24.01 -20.83
CA LYS A 131 -16.55 -24.76 -21.93
C LYS A 131 -17.26 -24.55 -23.27
N SER A 132 -18.47 -23.98 -23.27
CA SER A 132 -19.20 -23.61 -24.49
C SER A 132 -18.57 -22.41 -25.21
N LEU A 133 -17.80 -21.59 -24.48
CA LEU A 133 -17.14 -20.40 -25.02
C LEU A 133 -15.94 -20.79 -25.89
N LYS A 134 -15.61 -19.93 -26.86
CA LYS A 134 -14.34 -20.02 -27.59
C LYS A 134 -13.17 -19.82 -26.63
N LYS A 135 -12.03 -20.44 -26.93
CA LYS A 135 -10.83 -20.41 -26.09
C LYS A 135 -10.37 -18.97 -25.79
N GLU A 136 -10.31 -18.11 -26.80
CA GLU A 136 -10.05 -16.67 -26.64
C GLU A 136 -10.92 -16.02 -25.54
N GLU A 137 -12.23 -16.24 -25.59
CA GLU A 137 -13.17 -15.67 -24.60
C GLU A 137 -12.98 -16.27 -23.21
N GLN A 138 -12.67 -17.56 -23.11
CA GLN A 138 -12.34 -18.19 -21.83
C GLN A 138 -11.09 -17.56 -21.22
N LEU A 139 -10.02 -17.38 -22.00
CA LEU A 139 -8.77 -16.79 -21.52
C LEU A 139 -8.94 -15.32 -21.13
N LYS A 140 -9.72 -14.56 -21.91
CA LYS A 140 -10.08 -13.18 -21.59
C LYS A 140 -10.80 -13.08 -20.25
N LYS A 141 -11.87 -13.87 -20.05
CA LYS A 141 -12.62 -13.89 -18.79
C LYS A 141 -11.77 -14.35 -17.60
N ALA A 142 -11.02 -15.44 -17.76
CA ALA A 142 -10.13 -15.92 -16.71
C ALA A 142 -9.05 -14.89 -16.33
N THR A 143 -8.55 -14.12 -17.29
CA THR A 143 -7.60 -13.03 -17.04
C THR A 143 -8.26 -11.83 -16.35
N PHE A 144 -9.52 -11.54 -16.69
CA PHE A 144 -10.31 -10.54 -15.98
C PHE A 144 -10.56 -10.94 -14.52
N ASP A 145 -10.92 -12.20 -14.28
CA ASP A 145 -11.09 -12.74 -12.93
C ASP A 145 -9.78 -12.68 -12.13
N LEU A 146 -8.66 -13.07 -12.74
CA LEU A 146 -7.32 -12.90 -12.16
C LEU A 146 -7.04 -11.43 -11.79
N SER A 147 -7.40 -10.50 -12.67
CA SER A 147 -7.20 -9.06 -12.46
C SER A 147 -8.00 -8.53 -11.27
N ASN A 148 -9.26 -8.94 -11.13
CA ASN A 148 -10.09 -8.58 -9.97
C ASN A 148 -9.53 -9.16 -8.67
N ASP A 149 -9.08 -10.41 -8.72
CA ASP A 149 -8.55 -11.13 -7.56
C ASP A 149 -7.25 -10.49 -7.05
N ILE A 150 -6.29 -10.18 -7.93
CA ILE A 150 -5.05 -9.49 -7.52
C ILE A 150 -5.31 -8.07 -7.00
N ILE A 151 -6.30 -7.34 -7.53
CA ILE A 151 -6.72 -6.04 -6.99
C ILE A 151 -7.30 -6.20 -5.57
N ALA A 152 -8.12 -7.24 -5.36
CA ALA A 152 -8.69 -7.54 -4.05
C ALA A 152 -7.60 -7.94 -3.05
N ILE A 153 -6.63 -8.77 -3.46
CA ILE A 153 -5.48 -9.14 -2.63
C ILE A 153 -4.67 -7.89 -2.24
N THR A 154 -4.35 -7.01 -3.20
CA THR A 154 -3.62 -5.77 -2.89
C THR A 154 -4.41 -4.86 -1.95
N SER A 155 -5.74 -4.78 -2.10
CA SER A 155 -6.61 -4.02 -1.19
C SER A 155 -6.57 -4.59 0.24
N ASN A 156 -6.60 -5.92 0.38
CA ASN A 156 -6.53 -6.59 1.67
C ASN A 156 -5.17 -6.37 2.37
N ILE A 157 -4.09 -6.37 1.60
CA ILE A 157 -2.76 -6.03 2.11
C ILE A 157 -2.74 -4.60 2.66
N PHE A 158 -3.39 -3.66 1.95
CA PHE A 158 -3.52 -2.28 2.40
C PHE A 158 -4.29 -2.16 3.72
N ASN A 159 -5.43 -2.84 3.84
CA ASN A 159 -6.24 -2.84 5.07
C ASN A 159 -5.46 -3.35 6.29
N LYS A 160 -4.64 -4.40 6.13
CA LYS A 160 -3.78 -4.91 7.20
C LYS A 160 -2.75 -3.88 7.68
N ILE A 161 -2.25 -3.03 6.79
CA ILE A 161 -1.36 -1.91 7.20
C ILE A 161 -2.15 -0.84 7.92
N THR A 162 -3.32 -0.46 7.44
CA THR A 162 -4.15 0.54 8.12
C THR A 162 -4.45 0.09 9.55
N GLU A 163 -4.84 -1.16 9.74
CA GLU A 163 -5.04 -1.75 11.07
C GLU A 163 -3.77 -1.74 11.93
N LYS A 164 -2.61 -2.08 11.36
CA LYS A 164 -1.33 -2.03 12.07
C LYS A 164 -0.98 -0.61 12.50
N PHE A 165 -1.13 0.37 11.61
CA PHE A 165 -0.83 1.77 11.88
C PHE A 165 -1.78 2.32 12.95
N GLU A 166 -3.07 2.02 12.87
CA GLU A 166 -4.04 2.39 13.91
C GLU A 166 -3.65 1.83 15.28
N ASN A 167 -3.19 0.57 15.33
CA ASN A 167 -2.74 -0.04 16.57
C ASN A 167 -1.44 0.59 17.10
N GLU A 168 -0.46 0.87 16.24
CA GLU A 168 0.76 1.59 16.63
C GLU A 168 0.45 3.00 17.14
N SER A 169 -0.46 3.73 16.48
CA SER A 169 -0.93 5.05 16.94
C SER A 169 -1.62 4.98 18.29
N LYS A 170 -2.46 3.97 18.53
CA LYS A 170 -3.09 3.74 19.84
C LYS A 170 -2.05 3.49 20.93
N VAL A 171 -1.04 2.65 20.65
CA VAL A 171 0.05 2.37 21.61
C VAL A 171 0.84 3.64 21.93
N LYS A 172 1.28 4.39 20.91
CA LYS A 172 2.00 5.67 21.12
C LYS A 172 1.18 6.69 21.91
N LEU A 173 -0.13 6.76 21.66
CA LEU A 173 -1.02 7.63 22.42
C LEU A 173 -1.12 7.21 23.88
N LEU A 174 -1.21 5.90 24.16
CA LEU A 174 -1.24 5.36 25.52
C LEU A 174 0.08 5.64 26.26
N GLU A 175 1.23 5.42 25.62
CA GLU A 175 2.55 5.70 26.18
C GLU A 175 2.68 7.19 26.56
N LYS A 176 2.31 8.09 25.65
CA LYS A 176 2.32 9.55 25.90
C LYS A 176 1.38 9.93 27.05
N THR A 177 0.17 9.35 27.07
CA THR A 177 -0.80 9.59 28.15
C THR A 177 -0.29 9.10 29.50
N GLN A 178 0.39 7.95 29.51
CA GLN A 178 1.02 7.40 30.72
C GLN A 178 2.15 8.30 31.20
N GLU A 179 3.02 8.79 30.31
CA GLU A 179 4.09 9.73 30.64
C GLU A 179 3.54 11.02 31.25
N ILE A 180 2.50 11.61 30.64
CA ILE A 180 1.80 12.79 31.15
C ILE A 180 1.19 12.50 32.53
N SER A 181 0.61 11.32 32.73
CA SER A 181 0.01 10.92 34.01
C SER A 181 1.05 10.79 35.11
N ILE A 182 2.19 10.16 34.85
CA ILE A 182 3.31 10.03 35.80
C ILE A 182 3.83 11.42 36.19
N LYS A 183 4.09 12.30 35.22
CA LYS A 183 4.51 13.69 35.47
C LYS A 183 3.50 14.46 36.31
N THR A 184 2.22 14.20 36.09
CA THR A 184 1.13 14.85 36.83
C THR A 184 1.06 14.34 38.26
N ILE A 185 1.19 13.03 38.49
CA ILE A 185 1.23 12.43 39.82
C ILE A 185 2.41 13.00 40.61
N GLN A 186 3.60 13.09 40.01
CA GLN A 186 4.78 13.68 40.64
C GLN A 186 4.52 15.14 41.06
N LYS A 187 3.91 15.97 40.20
CA LYS A 187 3.55 17.35 40.56
C LYS A 187 2.54 17.44 41.70
N ILE A 188 1.59 16.51 41.76
CA ILE A 188 0.62 16.44 42.84
C ILE A 188 1.32 16.04 44.14
N GLU A 189 2.20 15.03 44.09
CA GLU A 189 3.02 14.57 45.21
C GLU A 189 3.90 15.70 45.75
N ASP A 190 4.65 16.38 44.88
CA ASP A 190 5.48 17.54 45.24
C ASP A 190 4.66 18.64 45.91
N PHE A 191 3.46 18.92 45.39
CA PHE A 191 2.56 19.91 45.99
C PHE A 191 2.18 19.52 47.43
N PHE A 192 1.78 18.25 47.65
CA PHE A 192 1.40 17.77 48.97
C PHE A 192 2.57 17.74 49.95
N ASN A 193 3.73 17.23 49.51
CA ASN A 193 4.93 17.16 50.34
C ASN A 193 5.35 18.56 50.77
N ASN A 194 5.41 19.53 49.84
CA ASN A 194 5.72 20.91 50.16
C ASN A 194 4.70 21.55 51.13
N TYR A 195 3.40 21.30 50.93
CA TYR A 195 2.36 21.83 51.81
C TYR A 195 2.46 21.24 53.24
N ILE A 196 2.70 19.94 53.36
CA ILE A 196 2.86 19.25 54.64
C ILE A 196 4.14 19.73 55.35
N GLU A 197 5.27 19.80 54.63
CA GLU A 197 6.54 20.29 55.17
C GLU A 197 6.42 21.72 55.69
N GLU A 198 5.77 22.62 54.94
CA GLU A 198 5.52 24.00 55.38
C GLU A 198 4.72 24.05 56.68
N LYS A 199 3.74 23.15 56.86
CA LYS A 199 2.94 23.06 58.07
C LYS A 199 3.71 22.49 59.25
N ILE A 200 4.53 21.48 59.03
CA ILE A 200 5.43 20.91 60.04
C ILE A 200 6.41 21.97 60.54
N GLN A 201 7.07 22.70 59.64
CA GLN A 201 8.04 23.75 60.00
C GLN A 201 7.44 24.88 60.84
N LYS A 202 6.14 25.16 60.66
CA LYS A 202 5.41 26.19 61.41
C LYS A 202 4.74 25.66 62.68
N GLU A 203 4.94 24.39 63.03
CA GLU A 203 4.24 23.70 64.13
C GLU A 203 2.70 23.85 64.06
N GLN A 204 2.15 23.86 62.85
CA GLN A 204 0.71 24.03 62.61
C GLN A 204 0.03 22.69 62.30
N ASN A 205 -1.14 22.48 62.91
CA ASN A 205 -2.04 21.39 62.50
C ASN A 205 -2.74 21.74 61.17
N ILE A 206 -2.99 20.72 60.36
CA ILE A 206 -3.83 20.83 59.15
C ILE A 206 -5.29 20.68 59.57
N SER A 207 -6.10 21.71 59.34
CA SER A 207 -7.52 21.68 59.65
C SER A 207 -8.36 21.10 58.49
N PRO A 208 -9.52 20.46 58.77
CA PRO A 208 -10.43 19.97 57.72
C PRO A 208 -10.91 21.06 56.75
N LYS A 209 -10.97 22.33 57.19
CA LYS A 209 -11.33 23.48 56.35
C LYS A 209 -10.28 23.76 55.28
N GLU A 210 -9.00 23.55 55.58
CA GLU A 210 -7.90 23.77 54.62
C GLU A 210 -7.83 22.69 53.55
N LEU A 211 -8.39 21.50 53.83
CA LEU A 211 -8.56 20.42 52.86
C LEU A 211 -9.79 20.62 51.96
N ASN A 212 -10.61 21.65 52.22
CA ASN A 212 -11.77 21.94 51.39
C ASN A 212 -11.31 22.47 50.01
N GLY A 213 -11.79 21.84 48.93
CA GLY A 213 -11.41 22.22 47.56
C GLY A 213 -10.15 21.53 47.02
N LEU A 214 -9.53 20.63 47.78
CA LEU A 214 -8.37 19.84 47.36
C LEU A 214 -8.61 19.11 46.03
N GLY A 215 -9.79 18.49 45.88
CA GLY A 215 -10.19 17.83 44.64
C GLY A 215 -10.26 18.77 43.44
N THR A 216 -10.68 20.03 43.65
CA THR A 216 -10.68 21.06 42.61
C THR A 216 -9.26 21.46 42.22
N MET A 217 -8.34 21.51 43.18
CA MET A 217 -6.94 21.84 42.96
C MET A 217 -6.21 20.72 42.19
N VAL A 218 -6.34 19.47 42.64
CA VAL A 218 -5.81 18.29 41.93
C VAL A 218 -6.33 18.24 40.50
N ARG A 219 -7.63 18.50 40.30
CA ARG A 219 -8.22 18.58 38.97
C ARG A 219 -7.58 19.65 38.10
N LYS A 220 -7.33 20.85 38.64
CA LYS A 220 -6.66 21.94 37.90
C LYS A 220 -5.23 21.59 37.50
N ILE A 221 -4.47 20.94 38.40
CA ILE A 221 -3.11 20.47 38.10
C ILE A 221 -3.16 19.45 36.96
N TYR A 222 -4.06 18.46 37.07
CA TYR A 222 -4.22 17.42 36.05
C TYR A 222 -4.54 17.99 34.66
N PHE A 223 -5.57 18.82 34.55
CA PHE A 223 -5.93 19.41 33.26
C PHE A 223 -4.91 20.42 32.75
N GLY A 224 -4.25 21.18 33.63
CA GLY A 224 -3.22 22.14 33.24
C GLY A 224 -1.98 21.48 32.65
N VAL A 225 -1.56 20.31 33.17
CA VAL A 225 -0.46 19.54 32.58
C VAL A 225 -0.87 18.94 31.24
N LEU A 226 -2.06 18.35 31.16
CA LEU A 226 -2.62 17.80 29.91
C LEU A 226 -2.68 18.85 28.79
N GLU A 227 -3.22 20.04 29.08
CA GLU A 227 -3.38 21.10 28.08
C GLU A 227 -2.03 21.61 27.56
N LYS A 228 -1.01 21.70 28.43
CA LYS A 228 0.32 22.14 28.04
C LYS A 228 1.02 21.14 27.11
N GLU A 229 0.98 19.85 27.45
CA GLU A 229 1.70 18.81 26.71
C GLU A 229 1.02 18.44 25.38
N LEU A 230 -0.31 18.63 25.26
CA LEU A 230 -1.05 18.41 24.02
C LEU A 230 -0.94 19.56 23.00
N LYS A 231 -0.55 20.76 23.42
CA LYS A 231 -0.40 21.95 22.54
C LYS A 231 1.00 22.10 21.91
N THR A 232 1.95 21.26 22.31
CA THR A 232 3.36 21.31 21.87
C THR A 232 3.68 20.43 20.64
N GLU A 233 2.68 19.84 19.99
CA GLU A 233 2.77 19.15 18.68
C GLU A 233 2.10 19.97 17.57
#